data_AF-A0A2D8MKE5-F1
#
_entry.id   AF-A0A2D8MKE5-F1
#
_cell.length_a   1.000
_cell.length_b   1.000
_cell.length_c   1.000
_cell.angle_alpha   90.00
_cell.angle_beta   90.00
_cell.angle_gamma   90.00
#
_symmetry.space_group_name_H-M   'P 1'
#
loop_
_entity.id
_entity.type
_entity.pdbx_description
1 polymer ?
#
loop_
_entity_poly.entity_id
_entity_poly.type
_entity_poly.pdbx_seq_one_letter_code
_entity_poly.pdbx_strand_id
1 'polypeptide(L)' 'LRQQLDRFDGDLEKALAAYNAGPGRVERANGIPRIRETQLYVASIMGRLADHSRE' A
#
# COMPACT_ATOMS: atom_id res chain seq x y z
N LEU A 1 -6.36 6.92 -4.04
CA LEU A 1 -4.94 6.52 -4.17
C LEU A 1 -4.00 7.73 -4.32
N ARG A 2 -4.22 8.66 -5.26
CA ARG A 2 -3.33 9.83 -5.49
C ARG A 2 -2.94 10.59 -4.21
N GLN A 3 -3.92 10.93 -3.37
CA GLN A 3 -3.68 11.58 -2.07
C GLN A 3 -2.74 10.79 -1.16
N GLN A 4 -2.81 9.46 -1.16
CA GLN A 4 -1.94 8.63 -0.33
C GLN A 4 -0.53 8.55 -0.92
N LEU A 5 -0.39 8.53 -2.25
CA LEU A 5 0.92 8.62 -2.89
C LEU A 5 1.62 9.93 -2.53
N ASP A 6 0.90 11.06 -2.55
CA ASP A 6 1.47 12.34 -2.14
C ASP A 6 1.82 12.36 -0.64
N ARG A 7 1.00 11.72 0.20
CA ARG A 7 1.24 11.64 1.65
C ARG A 7 2.43 10.78 2.05
N PHE A 8 2.72 9.73 1.28
CA PHE A 8 3.80 8.78 1.56
C PHE A 8 4.97 8.92 0.58
N ASP A 9 5.20 10.12 0.04
CA ASP A 9 6.37 10.45 -0.79
C ASP A 9 6.58 9.51 -1.99
N GLY A 10 5.47 9.06 -2.59
CA GLY A 10 5.49 8.12 -3.71
C GLY A 10 5.72 6.65 -3.33
N ASP A 11 5.83 6.32 -2.04
CA ASP A 11 5.87 4.94 -1.56
C ASP A 11 4.54 4.25 -1.85
N LEU A 12 4.53 3.47 -2.93
CA LEU A 12 3.35 2.80 -3.44
C LEU A 12 2.78 1.79 -2.44
N GLU A 13 3.63 1.06 -1.71
CA GLU A 13 3.18 0.06 -0.73
C GLU A 13 2.48 0.73 0.45
N LYS A 14 3.06 1.81 0.99
CA LYS A 14 2.41 2.60 2.04
C LYS A 14 1.14 3.27 1.55
N ALA A 15 1.12 3.76 0.32
CA ALA A 15 -0.08 4.37 -0.27
C ALA A 15 -1.23 3.37 -0.44
N LEU A 16 -0.93 2.14 -0.89
CA LEU A 16 -1.90 1.04 -0.99
C LEU A 16 -2.37 0.60 0.40
N ALA A 17 -1.45 0.45 1.35
CA ALA A 17 -1.79 0.12 2.73
C ALA A 17 -2.69 1.18 3.36
N ALA A 18 -2.43 2.46 3.10
CA ALA A 18 -3.22 3.57 3.63
C ALA A 18 -4.58 3.69 2.95
N TYR A 19 -4.70 3.30 1.68
CA TYR A 19 -5.98 3.23 1.00
C TYR A 19 -6.90 2.15 1.61
N ASN A 20 -6.35 0.99 2.01
CA ASN A 20 -7.13 -0.08 2.64
C ASN A 20 -7.34 0.14 4.17
N ALA A 21 -6.27 0.43 4.91
CA ALA A 21 -6.29 0.49 6.38
C ALA A 21 -6.42 1.90 6.95
N GLY A 22 -6.37 2.94 6.12
CA GLY A 22 -6.31 4.34 6.54
C GLY A 22 -4.88 4.79 6.90
N PRO A 23 -4.49 6.03 6.55
CA PRO A 23 -3.11 6.51 6.69
C PRO A 23 -2.61 6.56 8.13
N GLY A 24 -3.47 6.87 9.10
CA GLY A 24 -3.07 6.92 10.51
C GLY A 24 -2.62 5.55 11.06
N ARG A 25 -3.06 4.43 10.47
CA ARG A 25 -2.55 3.10 10.86
C ARG A 25 -1.17 2.83 10.27
N VAL A 26 -0.94 3.27 9.03
CA VAL A 26 0.35 3.16 8.33
C VAL A 26 1.41 4.02 9.01
N GLU A 27 1.07 5.25 9.40
CA GLU A 27 1.96 6.17 10.12
C GLU A 27 2.39 5.58 11.48
N ARG A 28 1.44 5.06 12.27
CA ARG A 28 1.75 4.42 13.56
C ARG A 28 2.59 3.15 13.41
N ALA A 29 2.42 2.43 12.31
CA ALA A 29 3.20 1.24 12.00
C ALA A 29 4.57 1.56 11.36
N ASN A 30 4.80 2.81 10.95
CA ASN A 30 5.91 3.21 10.09
C ASN A 30 6.07 2.32 8.83
N GLY A 31 4.95 1.88 8.25
CA GLY A 31 4.92 0.87 7.20
C GLY A 31 3.57 0.17 7.08
N ILE A 32 3.53 -1.00 6.46
CA ILE A 32 2.31 -1.79 6.32
C ILE A 32 1.90 -2.32 7.71
N PRO A 33 0.70 -2.01 8.23
CA PRO A 33 0.27 -2.49 9.53
C PRO A 33 0.14 -4.02 9.54
N ARG A 34 0.29 -4.65 10.72
CA ARG A 34 0.06 -6.09 10.94
C ARG A 34 -1.44 -6.45 10.92
N ILE A 35 -2.11 -6.07 9.84
CA ILE A 35 -3.50 -6.37 9.53
C ILE A 35 -3.47 -7.30 8.33
N ARG A 36 -3.90 -8.56 8.53
CA ARG A 36 -3.81 -9.62 7.52
C ARG A 36 -4.45 -9.19 6.19
N GLU A 37 -5.62 -8.57 6.24
CA GLU A 37 -6.32 -8.07 5.05
C GLU A 37 -5.47 -7.05 4.29
N THR A 38 -4.88 -6.07 4.99
CA THR A 38 -4.05 -5.02 4.39
C THR A 38 -2.80 -5.59 3.73
N GLN A 39 -2.12 -6.54 4.39
CA GLN A 39 -0.95 -7.20 3.82
C GLN A 39 -1.30 -7.96 2.53
N LEU A 40 -2.42 -8.70 2.53
CA LEU A 40 -2.91 -9.42 1.35
C LEU A 40 -3.33 -8.46 0.24
N TYR A 41 -3.99 -7.35 0.58
CA TYR A 41 -4.37 -6.31 -0.37
C TYR A 41 -3.15 -5.73 -1.09
N VAL A 42 -2.13 -5.30 -0.34
CA VAL A 42 -0.89 -4.75 -0.92
C VAL A 42 -0.20 -5.79 -1.80
N ALA A 43 0.00 -7.02 -1.29
CA ALA A 43 0.64 -8.09 -2.03
C ALA A 43 -0.09 -8.42 -3.34
N SER A 44 -1.43 -8.43 -3.33
CA SER A 44 -2.24 -8.72 -4.52
C SER A 44 -2.08 -7.66 -5.61
N ILE A 45 -2.05 -6.38 -5.25
CA ILE A 45 -1.88 -5.29 -6.23
C ILE A 45 -0.44 -5.28 -6.76
N MET A 46 0.55 -5.42 -5.88
CA MET A 46 1.96 -5.46 -6.29
C MET A 46 2.26 -6.65 -7.21
N GLY A 47 1.66 -7.82 -6.96
CA GLY A 47 1.75 -8.97 -7.85
C GLY A 47 1.23 -8.66 -9.25
N ARG A 48 0.01 -8.12 -9.36
CA ARG A 48 -0.58 -7.75 -10.65
C ARG A 48 0.24 -6.71 -11.41
N LEU A 49 0.81 -5.72 -10.70
CA LEU A 49 1.66 -4.71 -11.32
C LEU A 49 2.98 -5.30 -11.85
N ALA A 50 3.56 -6.25 -11.13
CA ALA A 50 4.77 -6.94 -11.55
C ALA A 50 4.55 -7.91 -12.71
N ASP A 51 3.34 -8.46 -12.84
CA ASP A 51 2.96 -9.28 -14.00
C ASP A 51 2.77 -8.40 -15.24
N HIS A 52 2.08 -7.26 -15.09
CA HIS A 52 1.81 -6.35 -16.20
C HIS A 52 3.07 -5.63 -16.73
N SER A 53 4.12 -5.51 -15.92
CA SER A 53 5.40 -4.92 -16.36
C SER A 53 6.30 -5.90 -17.13
N ARG A 54 5.89 -7.18 -17.25
CA ARG A 54 6.62 -8.23 -17.99
C ARG A 54 6.08 -8.46 -19.40
N GLU A 55 5.00 -7.80 -19.77
CA GLU A 55 4.40 -7.77 -21.11
C GLU A 55 5.08 -6.70 -21.99
#